data_AF-A0A0C9ZT13-F1
#
_entry.id   AF-A0A0C9ZT13-F1
#
_cell.length_a   1.000
_cell.length_b   1.000
_cell.length_c   1.000
_cell.angle_alpha   90.00
_cell.angle_beta   90.00
_cell.angle_gamma   90.00
#
_symmetry.space_group_name_H-M   'P 1'
#
loop_
_entity.id
_entity.type
_entity.pdbx_description
1 polymer ?
#
loop_
_entity_poly.entity_id
_entity_poly.type
_entity_poly.pdbx_seq_one_letter_code
_entity_poly.pdbx_strand_id
1 'polypeptide(L)'
;MSNQPYISPKAVKESYRPRSYQMSPGLLRAREPFRVKNAITGLILAGLGIGVWAYSIRAVKQEDFSDVDEEAREMMRGRATRQQP
;
A
#
# COMPACT_ATOMS: atom_id res chain seq x y z
N MET A 1 -2.87 -50.10 21.45
CA MET A 1 -2.23 -48.82 21.12
C MET A 1 -0.83 -49.11 20.60
N SER A 2 -0.60 -49.04 19.28
CA SER A 2 0.71 -49.34 18.69
C SER A 2 1.67 -48.16 18.90
N ASN A 3 2.56 -48.28 19.89
CA ASN A 3 3.63 -47.33 20.17
C ASN A 3 4.76 -47.56 19.15
N GLN A 4 4.75 -46.83 18.04
CA GLN A 4 5.81 -46.88 17.03
C GLN A 4 6.87 -45.82 17.37
N PRO A 5 8.12 -46.21 17.69
CA PRO A 5 9.15 -45.28 18.16
C PRO A 5 9.82 -44.48 17.02
N TYR A 6 9.34 -44.60 15.77
CA TYR A 6 9.94 -43.98 14.60
C TYR A 6 8.92 -43.14 13.81
N ILE A 7 9.41 -42.05 13.22
CA ILE A 7 8.62 -41.18 12.35
C ILE A 7 8.35 -41.92 11.03
N SER A 8 7.09 -41.93 10.58
CA SER A 8 6.73 -42.62 9.34
C SER A 8 7.46 -42.02 8.12
N PRO A 9 7.86 -42.83 7.11
CA PRO A 9 8.51 -42.32 5.90
C PRO A 9 7.67 -41.28 5.14
N LYS A 10 6.34 -41.39 5.22
CA LYS A 10 5.41 -40.40 4.65
C LYS A 10 5.53 -39.04 5.33
N ALA A 11 5.62 -38.99 6.67
CA ALA A 11 5.78 -37.76 7.42
C ALA A 11 7.12 -37.07 7.11
N VAL A 12 8.20 -37.85 6.95
CA VAL A 12 9.50 -37.31 6.50
C VAL A 12 9.40 -36.73 5.10
N LYS A 13 8.75 -37.42 4.16
CA LYS A 13 8.57 -36.91 2.79
C LYS A 13 7.78 -35.59 2.76
N GLU A 14 6.73 -35.48 3.58
CA GLU A 14 5.91 -34.26 3.70
C GLU A 14 6.71 -33.09 4.29
N SER A 15 7.66 -33.33 5.19
CA SER A 15 8.44 -32.25 5.82
C SER A 15 9.40 -31.55 4.85
N TYR A 16 9.79 -32.21 3.75
CA TYR A 16 10.70 -31.64 2.73
C TYR A 16 9.96 -31.24 1.45
N ARG A 17 8.94 -32.00 1.05
CA ARG A 17 8.16 -31.80 -0.19
C ARG A 17 6.65 -31.91 0.10
N PRO A 18 6.07 -30.91 0.78
CA PRO A 18 4.63 -30.89 0.99
C PRO A 18 3.89 -30.76 -0.35
N ARG A 19 2.59 -31.10 -0.37
CA ARG A 19 1.74 -30.91 -1.56
C ARG A 19 1.79 -29.45 -2.04
N SER A 20 1.59 -29.25 -3.35
CA SER A 20 1.79 -27.96 -4.03
C SER A 20 1.09 -26.79 -3.32
N TYR A 21 1.77 -25.63 -3.31
CA TYR A 21 1.40 -24.36 -2.66
C TYR A 21 1.60 -24.25 -1.13
N GLN A 22 2.00 -25.31 -0.44
CA GLN A 22 2.35 -25.23 1.00
C GLN A 22 3.86 -25.00 1.18
N MET A 23 4.24 -24.17 2.16
CA MET A 23 5.66 -24.06 2.55
C MET A 23 6.05 -25.23 3.43
N SER A 24 7.20 -25.85 3.15
CA SER A 24 7.72 -26.91 4.00
C SER A 24 8.14 -26.34 5.38
N PRO A 25 8.06 -27.15 6.44
CA PRO A 25 8.55 -26.75 7.77
C PRO A 25 10.00 -26.23 7.77
N GLY A 26 10.86 -26.81 6.93
CA GLY A 26 12.25 -26.34 6.76
C GLY A 26 12.32 -24.94 6.14
N LEU A 27 11.49 -24.68 5.12
CA LEU A 27 11.42 -23.37 4.47
C LEU A 27 10.85 -22.29 5.40
N LEU A 28 9.88 -22.62 6.25
CA LEU A 28 9.33 -21.70 7.25
C LEU A 28 10.38 -21.27 8.27
N ARG A 29 11.21 -22.20 8.76
CA ARG A 29 12.32 -21.90 9.67
C ARG A 29 13.37 -21.00 9.02
N ALA A 30 13.72 -21.27 7.77
CA ALA A 30 14.65 -20.43 7.02
C ALA A 30 14.16 -18.98 6.85
N ARG A 31 12.82 -18.77 6.87
CA ARG A 31 12.20 -17.45 6.71
C ARG A 31 11.92 -16.73 8.03
N GLU A 32 11.93 -17.44 9.15
CA GLU A 32 11.72 -16.90 10.49
C GLU A 32 12.51 -15.60 10.76
N PRO A 33 13.84 -15.53 10.51
CA PRO A 33 14.60 -14.32 10.83
C PRO A 33 14.27 -13.10 9.95
N PHE A 34 13.65 -13.30 8.79
CA PHE A 34 13.29 -12.23 7.86
C PHE A 34 11.85 -11.78 7.99
N ARG A 35 11.00 -12.52 8.73
CA ARG A 35 9.58 -12.16 8.88
C ARG A 35 9.40 -10.77 9.46
N VAL A 36 10.08 -10.49 10.57
CA VAL A 36 9.98 -9.19 11.25
C VAL A 36 10.61 -8.09 10.40
N LYS A 37 11.81 -8.32 9.86
CA LYS A 37 12.53 -7.34 9.03
C LYS A 37 11.71 -6.95 7.80
N ASN A 38 11.16 -7.94 7.08
CA ASN A 38 10.35 -7.71 5.91
C ASN A 38 9.01 -7.05 6.25
N ALA A 39 8.40 -7.38 7.39
CA ALA A 39 7.18 -6.70 7.86
C ALA A 39 7.44 -5.22 8.15
N ILE A 40 8.54 -4.90 8.84
CA ILE A 40 8.94 -3.51 9.10
C ILE A 40 9.19 -2.77 7.79
N THR A 41 9.95 -3.36 6.86
CA THR A 41 10.17 -2.75 5.54
C THR A 41 8.86 -2.52 4.80
N GLY A 42 7.94 -3.48 4.82
CA GLY A 42 6.62 -3.34 4.22
C GLY A 42 5.80 -2.21 4.86
N LEU A 43 5.84 -2.07 6.18
CA LEU A 43 5.18 -0.98 6.90
C LEU A 43 5.78 0.39 6.56
N ILE A 44 7.10 0.49 6.42
CA ILE A 44 7.76 1.74 6.01
C ILE A 44 7.33 2.12 4.60
N LEU A 45 7.34 1.18 3.66
CA LEU A 45 6.92 1.42 2.28
C LEU A 45 5.44 1.81 2.20
N ALA A 46 4.57 1.11 2.94
CA ALA A 46 3.15 1.44 3.02
C ALA A 46 2.92 2.82 3.64
N GLY A 47 3.62 3.14 4.73
CA GLY A 47 3.55 4.44 5.39
C GLY A 47 4.02 5.58 4.48
N LEU A 48 5.10 5.37 3.71
CA LEU A 48 5.57 6.32 2.72
C LEU A 48 4.51 6.56 1.64
N GLY A 49 3.95 5.49 1.06
CA GLY A 49 2.92 5.60 0.02
C GLY A 49 1.66 6.31 0.50
N ILE A 50 1.15 5.93 1.68
CA ILE A 50 -0.02 6.57 2.31
C ILE A 50 0.30 8.03 2.65
N GLY A 51 1.50 8.31 3.16
CA GLY A 51 1.94 9.66 3.51
C GLY A 51 2.00 10.58 2.30
N VAL A 52 2.59 10.13 1.19
CA VAL A 52 2.62 10.88 -0.08
C VAL A 52 1.19 11.12 -0.58
N TRP A 53 0.35 10.08 -0.65
CA TRP A 53 -1.03 10.21 -1.09
C TRP A 53 -1.84 11.20 -0.25
N ALA A 54 -1.76 11.09 1.08
CA ALA A 54 -2.46 11.98 2.00
C ALA A 54 -1.94 13.43 1.90
N TYR A 55 -0.62 13.60 1.78
CA TYR A 55 -0.01 14.92 1.57
C TYR A 55 -0.45 15.54 0.25
N SER A 56 -0.45 14.79 -0.86
CA SER A 56 -0.87 15.29 -2.16
C SER A 56 -2.30 15.86 -2.13
N ILE A 57 -3.23 15.17 -1.47
CA ILE A 57 -4.62 15.66 -1.32
C ILE A 57 -4.66 16.92 -0.44
N ARG A 58 -3.96 16.91 0.69
CA ARG A 58 -3.91 18.07 1.61
C ARG A 58 -3.27 19.29 0.96
N ALA A 59 -2.21 19.10 0.16
CA ALA A 59 -1.50 20.18 -0.50
C ALA A 59 -2.40 20.87 -1.53
N VAL A 60 -3.08 20.09 -2.39
CA VAL A 60 -4.00 20.62 -3.39
C VAL A 60 -5.18 21.35 -2.77
N LYS A 61 -5.69 20.89 -1.62
CA LYS A 61 -6.85 21.49 -0.95
C LYS A 61 -6.60 22.89 -0.35
N GLN A 62 -5.36 23.38 -0.38
CA GLN A 62 -4.99 24.67 0.19
C GLN A 62 -5.00 25.83 -0.81
N GLU A 63 -5.26 25.59 -2.10
CA GLU A 63 -5.40 26.69 -3.05
C GLU A 63 -6.77 27.37 -2.89
N ASP A 64 -6.74 28.67 -2.57
CA ASP A 64 -7.91 29.55 -2.51
C ASP A 64 -8.08 30.19 -3.89
N PHE A 65 -9.07 29.74 -4.66
CA PHE A 65 -9.35 30.19 -6.04
C PHE A 65 -9.97 31.59 -6.12
N SER A 66 -9.70 32.45 -5.13
CA SER A 66 -10.29 33.78 -5.01
C SER A 66 -9.84 34.73 -6.13
N ASP A 67 -8.67 34.51 -6.69
CA ASP A 67 -8.13 35.20 -7.87
C ASP A 67 -8.90 34.89 -9.16
N VAL A 68 -9.27 33.62 -9.38
CA VAL A 68 -10.07 33.19 -10.53
C VAL A 68 -11.47 33.83 -10.52
N ASP A 69 -12.07 33.94 -9.34
CA ASP A 69 -13.38 34.58 -9.17
C ASP A 69 -13.33 36.09 -9.45
N GLU A 70 -12.22 36.76 -9.09
CA GLU A 70 -12.03 38.18 -9.35
C GLU A 70 -11.82 38.46 -10.85
N GLU A 71 -10.95 37.72 -11.54
CA GLU A 71 -10.79 37.81 -13.00
C GLU A 71 -12.09 37.52 -13.75
N ALA A 72 -12.85 36.51 -13.33
CA ALA A 72 -14.15 36.20 -13.92
C ALA A 72 -15.14 37.36 -13.76
N ARG A 73 -15.18 38.00 -12.59
CA ARG A 73 -16.02 39.19 -12.34
C ARG A 73 -15.56 40.39 -13.16
N GLU A 74 -14.26 40.58 -13.36
CA GLU A 74 -13.71 41.65 -14.18
C GLU A 74 -14.02 41.45 -15.67
N MET A 75 -13.90 40.22 -16.18
CA MET A 75 -14.31 39.88 -17.55
C MET A 75 -15.80 40.11 -17.79
N MET A 76 -16.66 39.79 -16.83
CA MET A 76 -18.10 40.04 -16.92
C MET A 76 -18.42 41.53 -16.91
N ARG A 77 -17.73 42.32 -16.08
CA ARG A 77 -17.83 43.79 -16.08
C ARG A 77 -17.37 44.38 -17.41
N GLY A 78 -16.23 43.93 -17.95
CA GLY A 78 -15.67 44.39 -19.23
C GLY A 78 -16.52 44.04 -20.45
N ARG A 79 -17.27 42.91 -20.41
CA ARG A 79 -18.26 42.56 -21.43
C ARG A 79 -19.50 43.45 -21.36
N ALA A 80 -19.95 43.81 -20.16
CA ALA A 80 -21.11 44.68 -19.96
C ALA A 80 -20.83 46.12 -20.42
N THR A 81 -19.63 46.66 -20.17
CA THR A 81 -19.22 47.98 -20.68
C THR A 81 -19.04 48.01 -22.19
N ARG A 82 -18.64 46.91 -22.82
CA ARG A 82 -18.49 46.81 -24.28
C ARG A 82 -19.82 46.66 -25.04
N GLN A 83 -20.93 46.44 -24.34
CA GLN A 83 -22.28 46.32 -24.91
C GLN A 83 -23.13 47.58 -24.75
N GLN A 84 -22.62 48.66 -24.14
CA GLN A 84 -23.30 49.95 -24.15
C GLN A 84 -23.00 50.67 -25.48
N PRO A 85 -24.03 51.06 -26.27
CA PRO A 85 -23.88 51.72 -27.56
C PRO A 85 -23.37 53.17 -27.44
#